data_AF-A0A3C1HXM2-F1
#
_entry.id   AF-A0A3C1HXM2-F1
#
_cell.length_a   1.000
_cell.length_b   1.000
_cell.length_c   1.000
_cell.angle_alpha   90.00
_cell.angle_beta   90.00
_cell.angle_gamma   90.00
#
_symmetry.space_group_name_H-M   'P 1'
#
loop_
_entity.id
_entity.type
_entity.pdbx_description
1 polymer ?
#
loop_
_entity_poly.entity_id
_entity_poly.type
_entity_poly.pdbx_seq_one_letter_code
_entity_poly.pdbx_strand_id
1 'polypeptide(L)'
;MQIDYQYLKEKTSEAGFHKGYIEYIRFSENVKDFYTDGHWKNIDTDLLALEGLIIKYGEIYSNEFRKLLAQEISSYLSIYLTGGNEPKPLMEEKEEFYQFLHNNPNSIFYGAVEEAIKDWEANEWQYTSQDYPNYNRIEVMLDPRFQNVGYSDIYDLNKWPFIDNTTEVYKEYASSFDRAVLQGLSPIELTSLYIYSYQKKDKAVFTSINSEYTIKNSEKMDWWDIKDKSNLVAVQYPTKESATIYFLGWHEDIQIIATMDMVKVNGVWKISGIE
;
A
#
# COMPACT_ATOMS: atom_id res chain seq x y z
N MET A 1 1.31 2.28 33.06
CA MET A 1 0.78 0.96 33.47
C MET A 1 1.79 -0.08 32.98
N GLN A 2 2.46 -0.80 33.88
CA GLN A 2 3.48 -1.76 33.48
C GLN A 2 2.79 -3.09 33.17
N ILE A 3 2.61 -3.39 31.88
CA ILE A 3 2.15 -4.70 31.43
C ILE A 3 3.21 -5.75 31.81
N ASP A 4 2.80 -6.81 32.51
CA ASP A 4 3.62 -7.97 32.86
C ASP A 4 3.58 -8.99 31.70
N TYR A 5 4.59 -8.94 30.84
CA TYR A 5 4.67 -9.75 29.62
C TYR A 5 4.88 -11.22 29.92
N GLN A 6 5.60 -11.56 30.99
CA GLN A 6 5.81 -12.94 31.41
C GLN A 6 4.49 -13.55 31.90
N TYR A 7 3.72 -12.81 32.70
CA TYR A 7 2.37 -13.23 33.09
C TYR A 7 1.43 -13.40 31.87
N LEU A 8 1.42 -12.43 30.94
CA LEU A 8 0.59 -12.52 29.74
C LEU A 8 0.98 -13.72 28.86
N LYS A 9 2.27 -13.98 28.69
CA LYS A 9 2.80 -15.11 27.94
C LYS A 9 2.38 -16.45 28.55
N GLU A 10 2.53 -16.59 29.87
CA GLU A 10 2.11 -17.79 30.60
C GLU A 10 0.60 -18.01 30.45
N LYS A 11 -0.22 -16.97 30.65
CA LYS A 11 -1.68 -17.04 30.48
C LYS A 11 -2.10 -17.35 29.05
N THR A 12 -1.41 -16.77 28.07
CA THR A 12 -1.65 -17.00 26.63
C THR A 12 -1.32 -18.46 26.26
N SER A 13 -0.21 -18.99 26.77
CA SER A 13 0.14 -20.41 26.56
C SER A 13 -0.83 -21.36 27.28
N GLU A 14 -1.21 -21.08 28.53
CA GLU A 14 -2.17 -21.88 29.31
C GLU A 14 -3.56 -21.88 28.68
N ALA A 15 -3.98 -20.76 28.10
CA ALA A 15 -5.25 -20.63 27.39
C ALA A 15 -5.23 -21.25 25.97
N GLY A 16 -4.10 -21.82 25.54
CA GLY A 16 -3.99 -22.54 24.27
C GLY A 16 -3.85 -21.65 23.04
N PHE A 17 -3.43 -20.39 23.20
CA PHE A 17 -3.20 -19.51 22.07
C PHE A 17 -2.01 -19.99 21.22
N HIS A 18 -2.10 -19.70 19.92
CA HIS A 18 -1.12 -20.16 18.95
C HIS A 18 0.27 -19.51 19.16
N LYS A 19 1.33 -20.25 18.81
CA LYS A 19 2.73 -19.84 18.98
C LYS A 19 3.07 -18.44 18.44
N GLY A 20 2.42 -18.01 17.36
CA GLY A 20 2.64 -16.67 16.78
C GLY A 20 2.39 -15.53 17.77
N TYR A 21 1.26 -15.60 18.51
CA TYR A 21 0.94 -14.61 19.55
C TYR A 21 1.98 -14.60 20.68
N ILE A 22 2.49 -15.78 21.06
CA ILE A 22 3.52 -15.93 22.09
C ILE A 22 4.86 -15.33 21.64
N GLU A 23 5.27 -15.55 20.39
CA GLU A 23 6.50 -14.97 19.84
C GLU A 23 6.39 -13.45 19.70
N TYR A 24 5.21 -12.93 19.36
CA TYR A 24 4.97 -11.48 19.37
C TYR A 24 5.09 -10.88 20.77
N ILE A 25 4.50 -11.50 21.81
CA ILE A 25 4.63 -11.01 23.19
C ILE A 25 6.11 -10.92 23.62
N ARG A 26 6.94 -11.88 23.21
CA ARG A 26 8.40 -11.86 23.46
C ARG A 26 9.10 -10.73 22.71
N PHE A 27 8.69 -10.50 21.46
CA PHE A 27 9.19 -9.37 20.69
C PHE A 27 8.87 -8.06 21.41
N SER A 28 7.60 -7.82 21.78
CA SER A 28 7.18 -6.58 22.44
C SER A 28 7.86 -6.34 23.80
N GLU A 29 8.20 -7.41 24.54
CA GLU A 29 8.98 -7.32 25.78
C GLU A 29 10.38 -6.76 25.53
N ASN A 30 11.06 -7.20 24.47
CA ASN A 30 12.41 -6.77 24.15
C ASN A 30 12.47 -5.33 23.63
N VAL A 31 11.43 -4.85 22.95
CA VAL A 31 11.43 -3.52 22.31
C VAL A 31 10.99 -2.40 23.28
N LYS A 32 10.27 -2.72 24.35
CA LYS A 32 9.68 -1.75 25.29
C LYS A 32 10.69 -0.82 25.96
N ASP A 33 11.94 -1.24 26.11
CA ASP A 33 12.98 -0.46 26.79
C ASP A 33 13.71 0.54 25.86
N PHE A 34 13.41 0.57 24.54
CA PHE A 34 14.22 1.30 23.56
C PHE A 34 13.72 2.71 23.18
N TYR A 35 12.45 3.05 23.40
CA TYR A 35 11.86 4.30 22.88
C TYR A 35 12.10 5.56 23.72
N THR A 36 12.85 5.49 24.81
CA THR A 36 13.08 6.64 25.69
C THR A 36 14.42 7.36 25.49
N ASP A 37 15.41 6.78 24.80
CA ASP A 37 16.81 7.29 24.82
C ASP A 37 17.54 7.32 23.45
N GLY A 38 16.90 7.77 22.37
CA GLY A 38 17.62 8.05 21.11
C GLY A 38 18.13 6.82 20.34
N HIS A 39 17.54 5.65 20.58
CA HIS A 39 17.91 4.37 19.96
C HIS A 39 17.22 4.08 18.62
N TRP A 40 16.86 5.12 17.85
CA TRP A 40 16.14 4.95 16.59
C TRP A 40 16.92 4.11 15.55
N LYS A 41 18.24 4.05 15.67
CA LYS A 41 19.15 3.29 14.80
C LYS A 41 18.99 1.77 14.85
N ASN A 42 18.25 1.23 15.82
CA ASN A 42 17.95 -0.21 15.89
C ASN A 42 16.53 -0.52 15.38
N ILE A 43 15.75 0.50 15.00
CA ILE A 43 14.35 0.31 14.61
C ILE A 43 14.23 -0.48 13.30
N ASP A 44 15.22 -0.37 12.41
CA ASP A 44 15.29 -1.21 11.21
C ASP A 44 15.27 -2.71 11.56
N THR A 45 16.03 -3.10 12.58
CA THR A 45 16.12 -4.47 13.09
C THR A 45 14.79 -4.90 13.70
N ASP A 46 14.13 -4.02 14.46
CA ASP A 46 12.83 -4.30 15.07
C ASP A 46 11.72 -4.43 14.01
N LEU A 47 11.74 -3.57 12.98
CA LEU A 47 10.86 -3.67 11.82
C LEU A 47 11.05 -5.01 11.12
N LEU A 48 12.28 -5.38 10.77
CA LEU A 48 12.57 -6.67 10.11
C LEU A 48 12.19 -7.88 10.98
N ALA A 49 12.29 -7.76 12.31
CA ALA A 49 11.81 -8.80 13.23
C ALA A 49 10.28 -8.93 13.21
N LEU A 50 9.54 -7.81 13.19
CA LEU A 50 8.08 -7.81 13.00
C LEU A 50 7.68 -8.42 11.66
N GLU A 51 8.36 -8.04 10.58
CA GLU A 51 8.16 -8.65 9.26
C GLU A 51 8.35 -10.17 9.32
N GLY A 52 9.39 -10.66 10.00
CA GLY A 52 9.60 -12.09 10.21
C GLY A 52 8.44 -12.78 10.93
N LEU A 53 7.80 -12.12 11.90
CA LEU A 53 6.60 -12.63 12.57
C LEU A 53 5.38 -12.65 11.64
N ILE A 54 5.22 -11.62 10.81
CA ILE A 54 4.11 -11.51 9.85
C ILE A 54 4.24 -12.56 8.75
N ILE A 55 5.43 -12.75 8.19
CA ILE A 55 5.67 -13.77 7.15
C ILE A 55 5.41 -15.17 7.72
N LYS A 56 5.86 -15.43 8.94
CA LYS A 56 5.80 -16.77 9.53
C LYS A 56 4.43 -17.14 10.10
N TYR A 57 3.73 -16.16 10.66
CA TYR A 57 2.49 -16.39 11.41
C TYR A 57 1.34 -15.52 10.94
N GLY A 58 1.48 -14.73 9.89
CA GLY A 58 0.44 -13.82 9.42
C GLY A 58 -0.92 -14.51 9.28
N GLU A 59 -0.96 -15.66 8.62
CA GLU A 59 -2.18 -16.44 8.34
C GLU A 59 -3.01 -16.82 9.58
N ILE A 60 -2.39 -16.98 10.76
CA ILE A 60 -3.09 -17.35 11.99
C ILE A 60 -3.63 -16.15 12.77
N TYR A 61 -3.19 -14.94 12.42
CA TYR A 61 -3.57 -13.74 13.16
C TYR A 61 -4.99 -13.31 12.80
N SER A 62 -5.79 -13.10 13.84
CA SER A 62 -7.13 -12.49 13.71
C SER A 62 -7.04 -11.08 13.12
N ASN A 63 -8.15 -10.61 12.56
CA ASN A 63 -8.22 -9.28 11.96
C ASN A 63 -7.90 -8.18 12.98
N GLU A 64 -8.40 -8.29 14.22
CA GLU A 64 -8.13 -7.33 15.29
C GLU A 64 -6.64 -7.28 15.63
N PHE A 65 -5.97 -8.43 15.63
CA PHE A 65 -4.53 -8.48 15.90
C PHE A 65 -3.72 -7.90 14.73
N ARG A 66 -4.13 -8.14 13.48
CA ARG A 66 -3.50 -7.51 12.31
C ARG A 66 -3.64 -5.99 12.33
N LYS A 67 -4.78 -5.45 12.76
CA LYS A 67 -4.95 -4.00 12.98
C LYS A 67 -3.99 -3.46 14.02
N LEU A 68 -3.84 -4.16 15.15
CA LEU A 68 -2.86 -3.79 16.17
C LEU A 68 -1.44 -3.80 15.60
N LEU A 69 -1.06 -4.85 14.88
CA LEU A 69 0.24 -4.92 14.20
C LEU A 69 0.42 -3.76 13.20
N ALA A 70 -0.60 -3.41 12.41
CA ALA A 70 -0.53 -2.29 11.48
C ALA A 70 -0.28 -0.96 12.20
N GLN A 71 -0.88 -0.74 13.37
CA GLN A 71 -0.66 0.45 14.18
C GLN A 71 0.78 0.51 14.72
N GLU A 72 1.31 -0.62 15.18
CA GLU A 72 2.67 -0.70 15.67
C GLU A 72 3.71 -0.52 14.57
N ILE A 73 3.52 -1.17 13.42
CA ILE A 73 4.35 -0.99 12.23
C ILE A 73 4.34 0.47 11.79
N SER A 74 3.15 1.09 11.70
CA SER A 74 3.03 2.51 11.33
C SER A 74 3.81 3.39 12.30
N SER A 75 3.72 3.10 13.60
CA SER A 75 4.47 3.82 14.63
C SER A 75 5.98 3.62 14.48
N TYR A 76 6.45 2.39 14.31
CA TYR A 76 7.88 2.10 14.19
C TYR A 76 8.47 2.65 12.90
N LEU A 77 7.78 2.52 11.77
CA LEU A 77 8.20 3.14 10.52
C LEU A 77 8.24 4.66 10.64
N SER A 78 7.26 5.30 11.29
CA SER A 78 7.28 6.74 11.50
C SER A 78 8.50 7.16 12.34
N ILE A 79 8.82 6.44 13.43
CA ILE A 79 10.00 6.76 14.24
C ILE A 79 11.29 6.52 13.43
N TYR A 80 11.35 5.46 12.63
CA TYR A 80 12.49 5.16 11.76
C TYR A 80 12.71 6.27 10.73
N LEU A 81 11.66 6.66 10.01
CA LEU A 81 11.73 7.70 8.97
C LEU A 81 11.98 9.10 9.54
N THR A 82 11.62 9.35 10.81
CA THR A 82 11.84 10.63 11.49
C THR A 82 13.14 10.69 12.32
N GLY A 83 13.96 9.64 12.32
CA GLY A 83 15.20 9.59 13.10
C GLY A 83 14.97 9.78 14.62
N GLY A 84 13.77 9.42 15.10
CA GLY A 84 13.36 9.55 16.50
C GLY A 84 13.33 10.97 17.10
N ASN A 85 13.40 12.04 16.30
CA ASN A 85 13.39 13.44 16.78
C ASN A 85 12.43 14.35 16.00
N GLU A 86 12.02 15.47 16.63
CA GLU A 86 11.41 16.63 15.95
C GLU A 86 12.44 17.36 15.04
N PRO A 87 11.99 18.10 14.00
CA PRO A 87 12.63 18.11 12.68
C PRO A 87 14.00 18.79 12.65
N LYS A 88 15.02 18.05 12.20
CA LYS A 88 16.35 18.55 11.80
C LYS A 88 16.83 17.81 10.56
N PRO A 89 17.56 18.47 9.65
CA PRO A 89 17.89 17.89 8.34
C PRO A 89 18.62 16.54 8.45
N LEU A 90 18.16 15.56 7.67
CA LEU A 90 18.51 14.13 7.68
C LEU A 90 19.92 13.79 7.12
N MET A 91 20.86 14.74 7.10
CA MET A 91 22.11 14.60 6.34
C MET A 91 22.99 13.41 6.78
N GLU A 92 23.02 13.07 8.07
CA GLU A 92 23.80 11.94 8.60
C GLU A 92 23.07 10.58 8.43
N GLU A 93 21.77 10.61 8.16
CA GLU A 93 20.86 9.45 8.23
C GLU A 93 20.55 8.93 6.81
N LYS A 94 20.83 9.75 5.79
CA LYS A 94 20.74 9.42 4.37
C LYS A 94 21.33 8.06 4.01
N GLU A 95 22.56 7.78 4.44
CA GLU A 95 23.26 6.54 4.10
C GLU A 95 22.55 5.30 4.68
N GLU A 96 21.96 5.44 5.87
CA GLU A 96 21.23 4.36 6.53
C GLU A 96 20.01 3.92 5.72
N PHE A 97 19.24 4.87 5.18
CA PHE A 97 18.05 4.55 4.38
C PHE A 97 18.40 3.87 3.05
N TYR A 98 19.45 4.31 2.35
CA TYR A 98 19.89 3.58 1.14
C TYR A 98 20.46 2.21 1.47
N GLN A 99 21.19 2.07 2.59
CA GLN A 99 21.67 0.77 3.05
C GLN A 99 20.51 -0.18 3.39
N PHE A 100 19.44 0.34 4.00
CA PHE A 100 18.23 -0.44 4.24
C PHE A 100 17.65 -0.99 2.93
N LEU A 101 17.44 -0.14 1.91
CA LEU A 101 16.93 -0.56 0.61
C LEU A 101 17.87 -1.56 -0.08
N HIS A 102 19.19 -1.34 0.01
CA HIS A 102 20.19 -2.23 -0.58
C HIS A 102 20.20 -3.62 0.07
N ASN A 103 20.16 -3.66 1.40
CA ASN A 103 20.27 -4.89 2.17
C ASN A 103 18.95 -5.67 2.20
N ASN A 104 17.81 -5.00 2.05
CA ASN A 104 16.48 -5.59 2.24
C ASN A 104 15.55 -5.37 1.03
N PRO A 105 15.93 -5.81 -0.20
CA PRO A 105 15.15 -5.55 -1.41
C PRO A 105 13.79 -6.24 -1.46
N ASN A 106 13.56 -7.23 -0.59
CA ASN A 106 12.30 -7.96 -0.50
C ASN A 106 11.49 -7.61 0.76
N SER A 107 11.92 -6.61 1.53
CA SER A 107 11.19 -6.22 2.73
C SER A 107 9.82 -5.65 2.37
N ILE A 108 8.79 -6.01 3.13
CA ILE A 108 7.47 -5.37 3.02
C ILE A 108 7.54 -3.86 3.25
N PHE A 109 8.56 -3.35 3.95
CA PHE A 109 8.76 -1.93 4.21
C PHE A 109 9.54 -1.18 3.12
N TYR A 110 10.12 -1.91 2.15
CA TYR A 110 10.93 -1.32 1.08
C TYR A 110 10.20 -0.16 0.39
N GLY A 111 8.93 -0.37 0.02
CA GLY A 111 8.14 0.64 -0.70
C GLY A 111 7.90 1.92 0.11
N ALA A 112 7.68 1.82 1.42
CA ALA A 112 7.49 2.98 2.28
C ALA A 112 8.79 3.80 2.42
N VAL A 113 9.92 3.12 2.63
CA VAL A 113 11.25 3.76 2.74
C VAL A 113 11.67 4.40 1.41
N GLU A 114 11.43 3.70 0.29
CA GLU A 114 11.74 4.23 -1.05
C GLU A 114 10.89 5.47 -1.40
N GLU A 115 9.60 5.47 -1.06
CA GLU A 115 8.71 6.63 -1.27
C GLU A 115 9.18 7.84 -0.44
N ALA A 116 9.56 7.63 0.83
CA ALA A 116 10.11 8.70 1.67
C ALA A 116 11.41 9.27 1.11
N ILE A 117 12.37 8.43 0.68
CA ILE A 117 13.63 8.90 0.07
C ILE A 117 13.34 9.74 -1.18
N LYS A 118 12.46 9.28 -2.08
CA LYS A 118 12.13 10.02 -3.31
C LYS A 118 11.55 11.40 -3.00
N ASP A 119 10.68 11.47 -1.99
CA ASP A 119 10.07 12.73 -1.58
C ASP A 119 11.10 13.66 -0.91
N TRP A 120 11.99 13.14 -0.07
CA TRP A 120 13.11 13.91 0.48
C TRP A 120 14.06 14.42 -0.62
N GLU A 121 14.41 13.59 -1.61
CA GLU A 121 15.23 14.00 -2.74
C GLU A 121 14.59 15.16 -3.54
N ALA A 122 13.27 15.11 -3.71
CA ALA A 122 12.51 16.16 -4.39
C ALA A 122 12.40 17.46 -3.56
N ASN A 123 12.53 17.37 -2.22
CA ASN A 123 12.35 18.47 -1.28
C ASN A 123 13.63 18.84 -0.51
N GLU A 124 14.81 18.66 -1.13
CA GLU A 124 16.12 19.03 -0.53
C GLU A 124 16.39 18.40 0.85
N TRP A 125 15.94 17.17 1.06
CA TRP A 125 16.06 16.40 2.31
C TRP A 125 15.37 17.05 3.52
N GLN A 126 14.23 17.71 3.26
CA GLN A 126 13.33 18.23 4.29
C GLN A 126 12.21 17.24 4.61
N TYR A 127 11.71 17.31 5.84
CA TYR A 127 10.54 16.54 6.30
C TYR A 127 9.30 16.88 5.47
N THR A 128 8.47 15.87 5.24
CA THR A 128 7.23 15.96 4.47
C THR A 128 6.11 15.13 5.11
N SER A 129 4.94 15.09 4.48
CA SER A 129 3.87 14.20 4.93
C SER A 129 4.23 12.70 4.81
N GLN A 130 5.25 12.34 4.01
CA GLN A 130 5.65 10.94 3.80
C GLN A 130 6.45 10.35 4.97
N ASP A 131 6.88 11.19 5.91
CA ASP A 131 7.53 10.74 7.17
C ASP A 131 6.57 9.99 8.09
N TYR A 132 5.27 10.05 7.78
CA TYR A 132 4.20 9.38 8.49
C TYR A 132 3.51 8.41 7.53
N PRO A 133 3.99 7.15 7.45
CA PRO A 133 3.41 6.15 6.57
C PRO A 133 1.92 6.02 6.79
N ASN A 134 1.18 5.96 5.69
CA ASN A 134 -0.27 5.88 5.74
C ASN A 134 -0.68 4.55 6.38
N TYR A 135 -1.20 4.64 7.61
CA TYR A 135 -1.69 3.49 8.39
C TYR A 135 -2.64 2.60 7.57
N ASN A 136 -3.52 3.19 6.77
CA ASN A 136 -4.49 2.44 5.97
C ASN A 136 -3.80 1.63 4.87
N ARG A 137 -2.67 2.09 4.31
CA ARG A 137 -1.87 1.30 3.35
C ARG A 137 -1.25 0.08 4.05
N ILE A 138 -0.73 0.27 5.26
CA ILE A 138 -0.16 -0.83 6.06
C ILE A 138 -1.25 -1.85 6.42
N GLU A 139 -2.44 -1.40 6.82
CA GLU A 139 -3.57 -2.28 7.11
C GLU A 139 -3.94 -3.15 5.89
N VAL A 140 -3.95 -2.56 4.68
CA VAL A 140 -4.19 -3.28 3.42
C VAL A 140 -3.10 -4.31 3.15
N MET A 141 -1.81 -3.97 3.34
CA MET A 141 -0.71 -4.94 3.13
C MET A 141 -0.80 -6.17 4.04
N LEU A 142 -1.36 -6.01 5.25
CA LEU A 142 -1.52 -7.10 6.20
C LEU A 142 -2.82 -7.88 6.01
N ASP A 143 -3.75 -7.41 5.20
CA ASP A 143 -5.04 -8.07 4.98
C ASP A 143 -4.88 -9.26 4.02
N PRO A 144 -5.29 -10.48 4.42
CA PRO A 144 -5.08 -11.69 3.62
C PRO A 144 -5.83 -11.68 2.27
N ARG A 145 -6.81 -10.79 2.07
CA ARG A 145 -7.50 -10.60 0.79
C ARG A 145 -6.58 -10.01 -0.28
N PHE A 146 -5.57 -9.22 0.11
CA PHE A 146 -4.67 -8.49 -0.80
C PHE A 146 -3.27 -9.12 -0.84
N GLN A 147 -3.20 -10.39 -1.20
CA GLN A 147 -1.93 -11.13 -1.26
C GLN A 147 -0.90 -10.46 -2.17
N ASN A 148 0.33 -10.32 -1.68
CA ASN A 148 1.48 -9.73 -2.39
C ASN A 148 1.27 -8.28 -2.85
N VAL A 149 0.34 -7.54 -2.24
CA VAL A 149 0.22 -6.09 -2.44
C VAL A 149 1.22 -5.40 -1.53
N GLY A 150 2.20 -4.73 -2.13
CA GLY A 150 3.18 -3.92 -1.41
C GLY A 150 2.69 -2.50 -1.15
N TYR A 151 3.44 -1.74 -0.35
CA TYR A 151 3.11 -0.35 -0.03
C TYR A 151 2.98 0.53 -1.28
N SER A 152 3.86 0.31 -2.27
CA SER A 152 3.90 1.04 -3.55
C SER A 152 2.77 0.69 -4.51
N ASP A 153 2.04 -0.40 -4.25
CA ASP A 153 0.90 -0.85 -5.06
C ASP A 153 -0.42 -0.25 -4.55
N ILE A 154 -0.37 0.59 -3.52
CA ILE A 154 -1.54 1.21 -2.89
C ILE A 154 -1.47 2.72 -3.07
N TYR A 155 -2.53 3.30 -3.62
CA TYR A 155 -2.61 4.69 -4.06
C TYR A 155 -3.71 5.42 -3.31
N ASP A 156 -3.46 6.68 -2.92
CA ASP A 156 -4.49 7.55 -2.35
C ASP A 156 -5.42 8.11 -3.45
N LEU A 157 -6.73 8.10 -3.19
CA LEU A 157 -7.76 8.71 -4.06
C LEU A 157 -8.11 10.14 -3.67
N ASN A 158 -7.16 10.90 -3.15
CA ASN A 158 -7.40 12.26 -2.65
C ASN A 158 -7.53 13.35 -3.74
N LYS A 159 -7.32 13.00 -5.02
CA LYS A 159 -7.38 13.92 -6.15
C LYS A 159 -8.06 13.31 -7.37
N TRP A 160 -8.47 14.17 -8.30
CA TRP A 160 -9.10 13.76 -9.55
C TRP A 160 -8.52 14.49 -10.76
N PRO A 161 -8.02 13.78 -11.79
CA PRO A 161 -7.79 12.33 -11.86
C PRO A 161 -6.83 11.85 -10.76
N PHE A 162 -6.90 10.58 -10.36
CA PHE A 162 -6.06 10.10 -9.25
C PHE A 162 -4.60 9.86 -9.65
N ILE A 163 -4.28 9.77 -10.95
CA ILE A 163 -2.90 9.79 -11.46
C ILE A 163 -2.62 11.10 -12.21
N ASP A 164 -1.52 11.78 -11.89
CA ASP A 164 -1.23 13.14 -12.38
C ASP A 164 -1.15 13.26 -13.90
N ASN A 165 -0.52 12.31 -14.58
CA ASN A 165 -0.35 12.32 -16.03
C ASN A 165 -1.63 11.98 -16.82
N THR A 166 -2.73 11.58 -16.16
CA THR A 166 -3.95 11.09 -16.82
C THR A 166 -4.52 12.08 -17.84
N THR A 167 -4.49 13.37 -17.52
CA THR A 167 -5.05 14.41 -18.42
C THR A 167 -4.23 14.55 -19.70
N GLU A 168 -2.91 14.43 -19.61
CA GLU A 168 -1.99 14.49 -20.75
C GLU A 168 -2.13 13.26 -21.63
N VAL A 169 -2.04 12.07 -21.02
CA VAL A 169 -2.25 10.77 -21.69
C VAL A 169 -3.60 10.74 -22.41
N TYR A 170 -4.66 11.24 -21.76
CA TYR A 170 -5.99 11.34 -22.37
C TYR A 170 -5.98 12.21 -23.64
N LYS A 171 -5.37 13.41 -23.59
CA LYS A 171 -5.35 14.32 -24.74
C LYS A 171 -4.59 13.70 -25.91
N GLU A 172 -3.43 13.10 -25.63
CA GLU A 172 -2.59 12.47 -26.64
C GLU A 172 -3.33 11.28 -27.30
N TYR A 173 -3.84 10.36 -26.48
CA TYR A 173 -4.55 9.19 -26.97
C TYR A 173 -5.86 9.53 -27.68
N ALA A 174 -6.69 10.44 -27.14
CA ALA A 174 -7.96 10.83 -27.76
C ALA A 174 -7.77 11.51 -29.13
N SER A 175 -6.63 12.17 -29.34
CA SER A 175 -6.32 12.85 -30.61
C SER A 175 -5.81 11.93 -31.71
N SER A 176 -5.09 10.86 -31.34
CA SER A 176 -4.37 9.99 -32.27
C SER A 176 -4.93 8.57 -32.39
N PHE A 177 -5.57 8.08 -31.32
CA PHE A 177 -5.88 6.67 -31.09
C PHE A 177 -4.67 5.73 -31.25
N ASP A 178 -3.46 6.27 -31.11
CA ASP A 178 -2.23 5.49 -31.22
C ASP A 178 -2.09 4.58 -30.00
N ARG A 179 -2.03 3.26 -30.24
CA ARG A 179 -1.86 2.26 -29.18
C ARG A 179 -0.52 2.40 -28.47
N ALA A 180 0.49 2.98 -29.11
CA ALA A 180 1.79 3.22 -28.49
C ALA A 180 1.67 4.10 -27.24
N VAL A 181 0.71 5.04 -27.20
CA VAL A 181 0.45 5.90 -26.03
C VAL A 181 -0.03 5.08 -24.81
N LEU A 182 -0.69 3.95 -25.05
CA LEU A 182 -1.16 3.06 -23.99
C LEU A 182 -0.12 2.00 -23.61
N GLN A 183 0.95 1.84 -24.40
CA GLN A 183 2.01 0.88 -24.10
C GLN A 183 2.85 1.42 -22.94
N GLY A 184 3.09 0.57 -21.95
CA GLY A 184 3.90 0.93 -20.78
C GLY A 184 3.12 1.59 -19.64
N LEU A 185 1.87 2.02 -19.85
CA LEU A 185 0.99 2.41 -18.75
C LEU A 185 0.78 1.23 -17.79
N SER A 186 0.83 1.51 -16.50
CA SER A 186 0.46 0.58 -15.44
C SER A 186 -1.06 0.35 -15.40
N PRO A 187 -1.55 -0.72 -14.72
CA PRO A 187 -2.98 -0.93 -14.52
C PRO A 187 -3.68 0.27 -13.88
N ILE A 188 -3.05 0.94 -12.90
CA ILE A 188 -3.63 2.10 -12.22
C ILE A 188 -3.74 3.32 -13.15
N GLU A 189 -2.72 3.57 -13.98
CA GLU A 189 -2.74 4.64 -14.99
C GLU A 189 -3.86 4.43 -16.01
N LEU A 190 -4.02 3.19 -16.49
CA LEU A 190 -5.08 2.89 -17.44
C LEU A 190 -6.48 2.95 -16.80
N THR A 191 -6.60 2.53 -15.53
CA THR A 191 -7.83 2.67 -14.75
C THR A 191 -8.20 4.15 -14.60
N SER A 192 -7.23 5.01 -14.28
CA SER A 192 -7.43 6.47 -14.21
C SER A 192 -7.90 7.04 -15.54
N LEU A 193 -7.26 6.64 -16.65
CA LEU A 193 -7.66 7.04 -18.01
C LEU A 193 -9.08 6.59 -18.36
N TYR A 194 -9.44 5.35 -18.04
CA TYR A 194 -10.77 4.80 -18.29
C TYR A 194 -11.84 5.60 -17.57
N ILE A 195 -11.70 5.80 -16.25
CA ILE A 195 -12.72 6.50 -15.47
C ILE A 195 -12.80 7.98 -15.89
N TYR A 196 -11.66 8.62 -16.16
CA TYR A 196 -11.62 9.99 -16.65
C TYR A 196 -12.35 10.17 -17.99
N SER A 197 -12.10 9.28 -18.95
CA SER A 197 -12.78 9.30 -20.26
C SER A 197 -14.26 8.93 -20.16
N TYR A 198 -14.64 8.01 -19.26
CA TYR A 198 -16.04 7.71 -18.95
C TYR A 198 -16.79 8.93 -18.42
N GLN A 199 -16.23 9.66 -17.44
CA GLN A 199 -16.86 10.86 -16.89
C GLN A 199 -16.98 11.99 -17.91
N LYS A 200 -16.02 12.10 -18.84
CA LYS A 200 -16.11 13.00 -20.00
C LYS A 200 -17.12 12.57 -21.07
N LYS A 201 -17.72 11.38 -20.93
CA LYS A 201 -18.62 10.76 -21.90
C LYS A 201 -17.95 10.49 -23.25
N ASP A 202 -16.63 10.30 -23.25
CA ASP A 202 -15.84 9.99 -24.45
C ASP A 202 -15.89 8.49 -24.74
N LYS A 203 -16.98 8.07 -25.37
CA LYS A 203 -17.25 6.65 -25.65
C LYS A 203 -16.16 5.98 -26.47
N ALA A 204 -15.55 6.69 -27.41
CA ALA A 204 -14.52 6.10 -28.25
C ALA A 204 -13.28 5.70 -27.43
N VAL A 205 -12.87 6.54 -26.47
CA VAL A 205 -11.71 6.28 -25.61
C VAL A 205 -12.01 5.21 -24.57
N PHE A 206 -13.07 5.36 -23.76
CA PHE A 206 -13.26 4.39 -22.67
C PHE A 206 -13.63 3.00 -23.18
N THR A 207 -14.33 2.88 -24.32
CA THR A 207 -14.62 1.56 -24.91
C THR A 207 -13.41 0.92 -25.57
N SER A 208 -12.43 1.70 -26.07
CA SER A 208 -11.21 1.12 -26.65
C SER A 208 -10.29 0.51 -25.58
N ILE A 209 -10.43 0.92 -24.32
CA ILE A 209 -9.70 0.38 -23.15
C ILE A 209 -10.29 -0.94 -22.65
N ASN A 210 -11.56 -1.21 -22.94
CA ASN A 210 -12.19 -2.48 -22.61
C ASN A 210 -11.60 -3.63 -23.44
N SER A 211 -11.51 -4.81 -22.83
CA SER A 211 -11.23 -6.05 -23.54
C SER A 211 -12.46 -6.52 -24.31
N GLU A 212 -12.27 -7.45 -25.25
CA GLU A 212 -13.39 -8.10 -25.94
C GLU A 212 -14.24 -8.97 -24.99
N TYR A 213 -13.68 -9.35 -23.84
CA TYR A 213 -14.31 -10.18 -22.82
C TYR A 213 -15.03 -9.38 -21.73
N THR A 214 -14.97 -8.04 -21.77
CA THR A 214 -15.57 -7.20 -20.73
C THR A 214 -17.06 -7.49 -20.60
N ILE A 215 -17.45 -8.06 -19.46
CA ILE A 215 -18.85 -8.33 -19.15
C ILE A 215 -19.59 -6.98 -19.07
N LYS A 216 -20.69 -6.86 -19.83
CA LYS A 216 -21.49 -5.63 -20.07
C LYS A 216 -22.07 -4.91 -18.82
N ASN A 217 -21.72 -5.31 -17.60
CA ASN A 217 -22.19 -4.64 -16.39
C ASN A 217 -21.44 -3.32 -16.09
N SER A 218 -20.33 -3.04 -16.78
CA SER A 218 -19.53 -1.82 -16.62
C SER A 218 -20.26 -0.51 -16.91
N GLU A 219 -21.36 -0.53 -17.66
CA GLU A 219 -22.14 0.68 -18.02
C GLU A 219 -23.08 1.17 -16.90
N LYS A 220 -23.16 0.48 -15.75
CA LYS A 220 -24.07 0.84 -14.65
C LYS A 220 -23.40 1.40 -13.39
N MET A 221 -22.06 1.45 -13.34
CA MET A 221 -21.38 2.00 -12.18
C MET A 221 -21.37 3.52 -12.20
N ASP A 222 -21.76 4.09 -11.05
CA ASP A 222 -21.56 5.51 -10.80
C ASP A 222 -20.17 5.72 -10.22
N TRP A 223 -19.23 6.08 -11.10
CA TRP A 223 -17.85 6.35 -10.69
C TRP A 223 -17.71 7.56 -9.76
N TRP A 224 -18.72 8.43 -9.67
CA TRP A 224 -18.73 9.47 -8.62
C TRP A 224 -18.97 8.86 -7.25
N ASP A 225 -19.94 7.94 -7.14
CA ASP A 225 -20.22 7.24 -5.89
C ASP A 225 -19.05 6.36 -5.44
N ILE A 226 -18.40 5.65 -6.37
CA ILE A 226 -17.19 4.85 -6.07
C ILE A 226 -16.08 5.77 -5.55
N LYS A 227 -15.82 6.89 -6.23
CA LYS A 227 -14.81 7.87 -5.80
C LYS A 227 -15.13 8.44 -4.42
N ASP A 228 -16.37 8.81 -4.16
CA ASP A 228 -16.76 9.44 -2.90
C ASP A 228 -16.74 8.46 -1.71
N LYS A 229 -16.87 7.16 -1.98
CA LYS A 229 -16.80 6.10 -0.96
C LYS A 229 -15.42 5.46 -0.79
N SER A 230 -14.50 5.71 -1.72
CA SER A 230 -13.18 5.08 -1.72
C SER A 230 -12.09 6.07 -1.36
N ASN A 231 -11.22 5.67 -0.44
CA ASN A 231 -10.09 6.49 0.01
C ASN A 231 -8.78 6.00 -0.60
N LEU A 232 -8.66 4.69 -0.84
CA LEU A 232 -7.46 4.06 -1.40
C LEU A 232 -7.83 3.21 -2.61
N VAL A 233 -6.83 2.96 -3.46
CA VAL A 233 -6.83 1.90 -4.46
C VAL A 233 -5.66 0.97 -4.23
N ALA A 234 -5.91 -0.33 -4.16
CA ALA A 234 -4.86 -1.34 -4.14
C ALA A 234 -4.79 -2.06 -5.49
N VAL A 235 -3.58 -2.28 -6.01
CA VAL A 235 -3.35 -3.02 -7.25
C VAL A 235 -2.67 -4.34 -6.91
N GLN A 236 -3.35 -5.44 -7.22
CA GLN A 236 -2.77 -6.77 -7.07
C GLN A 236 -2.39 -7.31 -8.45
N TYR A 237 -1.24 -7.99 -8.53
CA TYR A 237 -0.78 -8.66 -9.74
C TYR A 237 -0.77 -10.18 -9.55
N PRO A 238 -1.89 -10.89 -9.79
CA PRO A 238 -1.89 -12.34 -9.74
C PRO A 238 -0.89 -12.98 -10.70
N THR A 239 -0.63 -12.32 -11.85
CA THR A 239 0.39 -12.73 -12.84
C THR A 239 0.99 -11.49 -13.50
N LYS A 240 2.02 -11.66 -14.35
CA LYS A 240 2.58 -10.56 -15.16
C LYS A 240 1.60 -10.01 -16.21
N GLU A 241 0.55 -10.75 -16.54
CA GLU A 241 -0.41 -10.42 -17.59
C GLU A 241 -1.83 -10.20 -17.03
N SER A 242 -2.00 -10.19 -15.71
CA SER A 242 -3.29 -9.96 -15.05
C SER A 242 -3.11 -9.05 -13.83
N ALA A 243 -4.03 -8.12 -13.64
CA ALA A 243 -4.09 -7.28 -12.45
C ALA A 243 -5.53 -7.13 -11.97
N THR A 244 -5.72 -6.99 -10.66
CA THR A 244 -7.00 -6.64 -10.05
C THR A 244 -6.81 -5.35 -9.26
N ILE A 245 -7.68 -4.38 -9.53
CA ILE A 245 -7.69 -3.08 -8.89
C ILE A 245 -8.85 -3.08 -7.90
N TYR A 246 -8.56 -2.84 -6.64
CA TYR A 246 -9.54 -2.76 -5.56
C TYR A 246 -9.73 -1.31 -5.15
N PHE A 247 -10.96 -0.81 -5.26
CA PHE A 247 -11.36 0.47 -4.71
C PHE A 247 -11.79 0.26 -3.26
N LEU A 248 -11.11 0.91 -2.32
CA LEU A 248 -11.21 0.61 -0.89
C LEU A 248 -11.76 1.80 -0.11
N GLY A 249 -12.74 1.54 0.77
CA GLY A 249 -13.33 2.50 1.69
C GLY A 249 -13.22 2.03 3.15
N TRP A 250 -13.43 2.95 4.09
CA TRP A 250 -13.38 2.69 5.54
C TRP A 250 -14.70 3.09 6.21
N HIS A 251 -15.20 2.21 7.07
CA HIS A 251 -16.23 2.56 8.07
C HIS A 251 -15.80 2.03 9.45
N GLU A 252 -15.69 0.70 9.60
CA GLU A 252 -15.15 0.01 10.77
C GLU A 252 -13.97 -0.91 10.40
N ASP A 253 -14.01 -1.46 9.18
CA ASP A 253 -13.02 -2.33 8.55
C ASP A 253 -12.81 -1.89 7.10
N ILE A 254 -11.75 -2.42 6.46
CA ILE A 254 -11.52 -2.25 5.02
C ILE A 254 -12.68 -2.86 4.23
N GLN A 255 -13.38 -2.01 3.48
CA GLN A 255 -14.46 -2.41 2.56
C GLN A 255 -13.99 -2.31 1.12
N ILE A 256 -14.26 -3.36 0.32
CA ILE A 256 -14.08 -3.33 -1.13
C ILE A 256 -15.36 -2.69 -1.72
N ILE A 257 -15.22 -1.50 -2.26
CA ILE A 257 -16.31 -0.70 -2.85
C ILE A 257 -16.59 -1.14 -4.28
N ALA A 258 -15.52 -1.41 -5.04
CA ALA A 258 -15.58 -1.93 -6.39
C ALA A 258 -14.28 -2.67 -6.71
N THR A 259 -14.34 -3.58 -7.69
CA THR A 259 -13.15 -4.21 -8.27
C THR A 259 -13.11 -3.98 -9.77
N MET A 260 -11.90 -3.91 -10.32
CA MET A 260 -11.66 -3.88 -11.75
C MET A 260 -10.57 -4.88 -12.09
N ASP A 261 -10.95 -5.89 -12.88
CA ASP A 261 -10.00 -6.86 -13.40
C ASP A 261 -9.45 -6.40 -14.74
N MET A 262 -8.16 -6.65 -14.93
CA MET A 262 -7.44 -6.30 -16.13
C MET A 262 -6.60 -7.46 -16.63
N VAL A 263 -6.51 -7.56 -17.96
CA VAL A 263 -5.64 -8.49 -18.68
C VAL A 263 -4.79 -7.71 -19.66
N LYS A 264 -3.54 -8.14 -19.83
CA LYS A 264 -2.61 -7.51 -20.76
C LYS A 264 -2.74 -8.17 -22.13
N VAL A 265 -3.03 -7.36 -23.14
CA VAL A 265 -3.25 -7.79 -24.53
C VAL A 265 -2.32 -7.00 -25.44
N ASN A 266 -1.38 -7.70 -26.09
CA ASN A 266 -0.38 -7.09 -26.98
C ASN A 266 0.39 -5.93 -26.31
N GLY A 267 0.78 -6.12 -25.05
CA GLY A 267 1.55 -5.13 -24.28
C GLY A 267 0.72 -4.00 -23.65
N VAL A 268 -0.60 -3.97 -23.86
CA VAL A 268 -1.50 -2.94 -23.31
C VAL A 268 -2.47 -3.60 -22.34
N TRP A 269 -2.62 -3.04 -21.14
CA TRP A 269 -3.65 -3.49 -20.21
C TRP A 269 -5.06 -3.22 -20.78
N LYS A 270 -6.01 -4.10 -20.49
CA LYS A 270 -7.40 -4.00 -20.93
C LYS A 270 -8.31 -4.43 -19.80
N ILE A 271 -9.41 -3.71 -19.61
CA ILE A 271 -10.38 -4.05 -18.57
C ILE A 271 -11.12 -5.31 -18.98
N SER A 272 -11.09 -6.37 -18.18
CA SER A 272 -11.81 -7.62 -18.41
C SER A 272 -13.06 -7.77 -17.55
N GLY A 273 -13.12 -7.10 -16.41
CA GLY A 273 -14.25 -7.17 -15.49
C GLY A 273 -14.34 -5.93 -14.63
N ILE A 274 -15.56 -5.57 -14.23
CA ILE A 274 -15.82 -4.56 -13.22
C ILE A 274 -16.98 -5.06 -12.36
N GLU A 275 -16.78 -5.17 -11.05
CA GLU A 275 -17.76 -5.70 -10.09
C GLU A 275 -17.99 -4.77 -8.89
#